data_AF-A0A8J7UB14-F1
#
_entry.id   AF-A0A8J7UB14-F1
#
_cell.length_a   1.000
_cell.length_b   1.000
_cell.length_c   1.000
_cell.angle_alpha   90.00
_cell.angle_beta   90.00
_cell.angle_gamma   90.00
#
_symmetry.space_group_name_H-M   'P 1'
#
loop_
_entity.id
_entity.type
_entity.pdbx_description
1 polymer ?
#
loop_
_entity_poly.entity_id
_entity_poly.type
_entity_poly.pdbx_seq_one_letter_code
_entity_poly.pdbx_strand_id
1 'polypeptide(L)'
;GALLGKIRLALAWAQDFQQPRTEVSLSPQKRKALKELADFILSEDKPEAIQAEVFAAARRNGLRPPALFEAIYQILIGAGSGPRLGPYIVDVGRDKVAKILARYADESGSR
;
A
#
# COMPACT_ATOMS: atom_id res chain seq x y z
N GLY A 1 15.11 -12.54 17.77
CA GLY A 1 14.16 -11.78 18.62
C GLY A 1 13.48 -10.70 17.82
N ALA A 2 12.24 -10.33 18.18
CA ALA A 2 11.39 -9.37 17.45
C ALA A 2 12.08 -8.01 17.17
N LEU A 3 13.07 -7.63 17.98
CA LEU A 3 13.88 -6.43 17.81
C LEU A 3 14.78 -6.47 16.56
N LEU A 4 15.41 -7.62 16.27
CA LEU A 4 16.25 -7.80 15.08
C LEU A 4 15.43 -7.79 13.78
N GLY A 5 14.17 -8.23 13.84
CA GLY A 5 13.23 -8.15 12.71
C GLY A 5 12.85 -6.71 12.37
N LYS A 6 12.57 -5.88 13.39
CA LYS A 6 12.28 -4.45 13.22
C LYS A 6 13.49 -3.65 12.73
N ILE A 7 14.69 -4.00 13.21
CA ILE A 7 15.94 -3.36 12.77
C ILE A 7 16.28 -3.75 11.33
N ARG A 8 16.05 -4.99 10.89
CA ARG A 8 16.23 -5.37 9.48
C ARG A 8 15.22 -4.69 8.54
N LEU A 9 13.98 -4.52 8.99
CA LEU A 9 13.00 -3.69 8.27
C LEU A 9 13.56 -2.26 8.13
N ALA A 10 13.93 -1.60 9.22
CA ALA A 10 14.47 -0.24 9.16
C ALA A 10 15.77 -0.09 8.33
N LEU A 11 16.67 -1.08 8.34
CA LEU A 11 17.95 -1.01 7.62
C LEU A 11 17.79 -1.21 6.10
N ALA A 12 16.82 -2.03 5.66
CA ALA A 12 16.44 -2.14 4.25
C ALA A 12 15.82 -0.83 3.70
N TRP A 13 15.32 0.05 4.58
CA TRP A 13 14.57 1.26 4.18
C TRP A 13 15.46 2.47 3.82
N ALA A 14 16.71 2.51 4.30
CA ALA A 14 17.58 3.67 4.12
C ALA A 14 18.45 3.62 2.85
N GLN A 15 18.67 2.43 2.27
CA GLN A 15 19.62 2.25 1.17
C GLN A 15 19.00 1.76 -0.15
N ASP A 16 17.80 1.17 -0.14
CA ASP A 16 17.17 0.68 -1.36
C ASP A 16 15.68 1.06 -1.43
N PHE A 17 15.40 2.28 -1.88
CA PHE A 17 14.20 2.56 -2.67
C PHE A 17 14.43 2.19 -4.15
N GLN A 18 15.17 1.11 -4.42
CA GLN A 18 14.99 0.41 -5.68
C GLN A 18 13.59 -0.18 -5.63
N GLN A 19 12.66 0.46 -6.36
CA GLN A 19 11.29 -0.02 -6.46
C GLN A 19 11.30 -1.52 -6.73
N PRO A 20 10.45 -2.33 -6.05
CA PRO A 20 10.39 -3.75 -6.34
C PRO A 20 10.14 -3.91 -7.84
N ARG A 21 11.13 -4.47 -8.56
CA ARG A 21 11.08 -4.81 -9.99
C ARG A 21 10.11 -5.96 -10.30
N THR A 22 9.25 -6.30 -9.36
CA THR A 22 8.15 -7.22 -9.59
C THR A 22 7.05 -6.43 -10.26
N GLU A 23 6.77 -6.71 -11.54
CA GLU A 23 5.60 -6.18 -12.24
C GLU A 23 4.35 -6.53 -11.43
N VAL A 24 3.89 -5.59 -10.60
CA VAL A 24 2.65 -5.76 -9.85
C VAL A 24 1.52 -5.69 -10.86
N SER A 25 1.02 -6.86 -11.28
CA SER A 25 -0.12 -6.93 -12.17
C SER A 25 -1.39 -6.44 -11.44
N LEU A 26 -1.79 -5.21 -11.76
CA LEU A 26 -2.96 -4.55 -11.18
C LEU A 26 -4.12 -4.57 -12.16
N SER A 27 -5.19 -5.28 -11.78
CA SER A 27 -6.45 -5.23 -12.50
C SER A 27 -7.06 -3.81 -12.46
N PRO A 28 -7.97 -3.47 -13.39
CA PRO A 28 -8.66 -2.17 -13.36
C PRO A 28 -9.35 -1.89 -12.03
N GLN A 29 -9.94 -2.91 -11.39
CA GLN A 29 -10.56 -2.76 -10.08
C GLN A 29 -9.55 -2.41 -8.98
N LYS A 30 -8.36 -3.06 -8.99
CA LYS A 30 -7.29 -2.76 -8.03
C LYS A 30 -6.80 -1.33 -8.21
N ARG A 31 -6.59 -0.88 -9.45
CA ARG A 31 -6.16 0.50 -9.74
C ARG A 31 -7.16 1.53 -9.25
N LYS A 32 -8.45 1.32 -9.51
CA LYS A 32 -9.50 2.21 -9.02
C LYS A 32 -9.53 2.26 -7.49
N ALA A 33 -9.45 1.12 -6.82
CA ALA A 33 -9.40 1.06 -5.36
C ALA A 33 -8.14 1.73 -4.78
N LEU A 34 -6.99 1.59 -5.43
CA LEU A 34 -5.74 2.26 -5.04
C LEU A 34 -5.84 3.78 -5.16
N LYS A 35 -6.48 4.28 -6.22
CA LYS A 35 -6.72 5.71 -6.42
C LYS A 35 -7.63 6.29 -5.33
N GLU A 36 -8.77 5.65 -5.07
CA GLU A 36 -9.68 6.05 -4.00
C GLU A 36 -8.99 6.07 -2.63
N LEU A 37 -8.17 5.04 -2.34
CA LEU A 37 -7.43 4.95 -1.09
C LEU A 37 -6.35 6.05 -0.98
N ALA A 38 -5.65 6.36 -2.08
CA ALA A 38 -4.65 7.42 -2.12
C ALA A 38 -5.27 8.78 -1.77
N ASP A 39 -6.41 9.11 -2.37
CA ASP A 39 -7.15 10.34 -2.10
C ASP A 39 -7.62 10.41 -0.64
N PHE A 40 -8.13 9.30 -0.10
CA PHE A 40 -8.60 9.23 1.29
C PHE A 40 -7.47 9.48 2.30
N ILE A 41 -6.32 8.82 2.13
CA ILE A 41 -5.16 8.90 3.06
C ILE A 41 -4.62 10.33 3.16
N LEU A 42 -4.75 11.16 2.12
CA LEU A 42 -4.33 12.56 2.18
C LEU A 42 -5.19 13.38 3.17
N SER A 43 -6.47 13.04 3.29
CA SER A 43 -7.44 13.75 4.14
C SER A 43 -7.63 13.17 5.54
N GLU A 44 -7.18 11.94 5.78
CA GLU A 44 -7.39 11.21 7.04
C GLU A 44 -6.05 10.84 7.68
N ASP A 45 -5.93 11.01 9.00
CA ASP A 45 -4.72 10.69 9.76
C ASP A 45 -4.91 9.57 10.78
N LYS A 46 -6.14 9.13 11.02
CA LYS A 46 -6.45 8.07 11.98
C LYS A 46 -6.12 6.70 11.41
N PRO A 47 -5.23 5.92 12.05
CA PRO A 47 -4.87 4.57 11.61
C PRO A 47 -6.08 3.65 11.42
N GLU A 48 -7.06 3.72 12.30
CA GLU A 48 -8.26 2.87 12.27
C GLU A 48 -9.14 3.20 11.06
N ALA A 49 -9.29 4.48 10.74
CA ALA A 49 -10.06 4.94 9.59
C ALA A 49 -9.38 4.54 8.28
N ILE A 50 -8.06 4.72 8.18
CA ILE A 50 -7.27 4.26 7.04
C ILE A 50 -7.40 2.73 6.87
N GLN A 51 -7.28 1.97 7.95
CA GLN A 51 -7.43 0.51 7.89
C GLN A 51 -8.83 0.12 7.39
N ALA A 52 -9.88 0.74 7.92
CA ALA A 52 -11.26 0.49 7.53
C ALA A 52 -11.48 0.83 6.05
N GLU A 53 -10.89 1.92 5.58
CA GLU A 53 -10.99 2.34 4.19
C GLU A 53 -10.38 1.32 3.22
N VAL A 54 -9.28 0.67 3.57
CA VAL A 54 -8.73 -0.43 2.73
C VAL A 54 -9.79 -1.53 2.51
N PHE A 55 -10.52 -1.91 3.56
CA PHE A 55 -11.60 -2.90 3.43
C PHE A 55 -12.76 -2.36 2.59
N ALA A 56 -13.15 -1.10 2.81
CA ALA A 56 -14.26 -0.47 2.10
C ALA A 56 -13.95 -0.29 0.60
N ALA A 57 -12.78 0.25 0.25
CA ALA A 57 -12.32 0.43 -1.12
C ALA A 57 -12.24 -0.89 -1.88
N ALA A 58 -11.79 -1.97 -1.25
CA ALA A 58 -11.82 -3.31 -1.85
C ALA A 58 -13.26 -3.72 -2.20
N ARG A 59 -14.17 -3.65 -1.24
CA ARG A 59 -15.57 -4.07 -1.42
C ARG A 59 -16.29 -3.22 -2.47
N ARG A 60 -16.13 -1.89 -2.44
CA ARG A 60 -16.73 -0.96 -3.42
C ARG A 60 -16.30 -1.26 -4.85
N ASN A 61 -15.10 -1.80 -5.03
CA ASN A 61 -14.54 -2.15 -6.33
C ASN A 61 -14.69 -3.64 -6.69
N GLY A 62 -15.53 -4.39 -5.96
CA GLY A 62 -15.78 -5.81 -6.24
C GLY A 62 -14.60 -6.73 -5.96
N LEU A 63 -13.65 -6.29 -5.13
CA LEU A 63 -12.49 -7.07 -4.71
C LEU A 63 -12.76 -7.73 -3.35
N ARG A 64 -12.18 -8.91 -3.16
CA ARG A 64 -12.00 -9.46 -1.81
C ARG A 64 -10.96 -8.61 -1.08
N PRO A 65 -11.18 -8.20 0.18
CA PRO A 65 -10.21 -7.38 0.91
C PRO A 65 -8.77 -7.92 0.86
N PRO A 66 -8.51 -9.24 1.08
CA PRO A 66 -7.15 -9.78 1.00
C PRO A 66 -6.42 -9.47 -0.31
N ALA A 67 -7.14 -9.42 -1.45
CA ALA A 67 -6.54 -9.14 -2.75
C ALA A 67 -6.07 -7.68 -2.90
N LEU A 68 -6.71 -6.73 -2.21
CA LEU A 68 -6.26 -5.34 -2.16
C LEU A 68 -5.13 -5.17 -1.14
N PHE A 69 -5.21 -5.82 0.03
CA PHE A 69 -4.12 -5.84 1.01
C PHE A 69 -2.82 -6.35 0.39
N GLU A 70 -2.87 -7.50 -0.29
CA GLU A 70 -1.72 -8.09 -0.97
C GLU A 70 -1.13 -7.14 -2.01
N ALA A 71 -1.96 -6.47 -2.82
CA ALA A 71 -1.49 -5.49 -3.78
C ALA A 71 -0.75 -4.32 -3.11
N ILE A 72 -1.29 -3.79 -2.02
CA ILE A 72 -0.66 -2.69 -1.27
C ILE A 72 0.66 -3.15 -0.63
N TYR A 73 0.74 -4.35 -0.07
CA TYR A 73 2.01 -4.87 0.47
C TYR A 73 3.05 -5.11 -0.62
N GLN A 74 2.65 -5.62 -1.79
CA GLN A 74 3.57 -5.78 -2.91
C GLN A 74 4.13 -4.43 -3.37
N ILE A 75 3.28 -3.40 -3.44
CA ILE A 75 3.69 -2.03 -3.80
C ILE A 75 4.62 -1.41 -2.76
N LEU A 76 4.28 -1.51 -1.46
CA LEU A 76 4.98 -0.79 -0.41
C LEU A 76 6.24 -1.50 0.09
N ILE A 77 6.25 -2.83 0.09
CA ILE A 77 7.31 -3.63 0.72
C ILE A 77 7.73 -4.88 -0.07
N GLY A 78 7.18 -5.11 -1.28
CA GLY A 78 7.52 -6.28 -2.10
C GLY A 78 7.16 -7.62 -1.47
N ALA A 79 6.13 -7.66 -0.61
CA ALA A 79 5.71 -8.86 0.10
C ALA A 79 4.20 -9.10 -0.07
N GLY A 80 3.76 -10.37 0.08
CA GLY A 80 2.34 -10.72 -0.01
C GLY A 80 1.52 -10.39 1.25
N SER A 81 2.20 -10.08 2.37
CA SER A 81 1.56 -9.73 3.65
C SER A 81 2.50 -8.88 4.51
N GLY A 82 1.96 -8.21 5.53
CA GLY A 82 2.71 -7.30 6.38
C GLY A 82 1.95 -6.88 7.65
N PRO A 83 2.47 -5.88 8.39
CA PRO A 83 1.81 -5.32 9.56
C PRO A 83 0.49 -4.63 9.17
N ARG A 84 -0.39 -4.34 10.14
CA ARG A 84 -1.63 -3.59 9.88
C ARG A 84 -1.35 -2.31 9.08
N LEU A 85 -2.03 -2.15 7.94
CA LEU A 85 -1.81 -1.05 7.01
C LEU A 85 -2.09 0.32 7.63
N GLY A 86 -3.15 0.48 8.42
CA GLY A 86 -3.50 1.77 9.03
C GLY A 86 -2.32 2.39 9.79
N PRO A 87 -1.82 1.75 10.86
CA PRO A 87 -0.66 2.24 11.60
C PRO A 87 0.59 2.34 10.73
N TYR A 88 0.83 1.35 9.87
CA TYR A 88 1.99 1.33 8.98
C TYR A 88 2.05 2.53 8.03
N ILE A 89 0.92 2.94 7.46
CA ILE A 89 0.81 4.08 6.55
C ILE A 89 1.10 5.39 7.28
N VAL A 90 0.63 5.52 8.52
CA VAL A 90 0.91 6.68 9.37
C VAL A 90 2.41 6.74 9.71
N ASP A 91 3.00 5.61 10.12
CA ASP A 91 4.43 5.52 10.46
C ASP A 91 5.36 5.83 9.27
N VAL A 92 5.00 5.39 8.07
CA VAL A 92 5.77 5.64 6.83
C VAL A 92 5.59 7.07 6.31
N GLY A 93 4.43 7.68 6.57
CA GLY A 93 4.05 8.99 6.09
C GLY A 93 2.97 8.92 5.00
N ARG A 94 1.82 9.52 5.31
CA ARG A 94 0.60 9.50 4.48
C ARG A 94 0.82 10.04 3.06
N ASP A 95 1.46 11.19 2.93
CA ASP A 95 1.74 11.81 1.63
C ASP A 95 2.64 10.93 0.75
N LYS A 96 3.62 10.26 1.36
CA LYS A 96 4.54 9.37 0.66
C LYS A 96 3.80 8.14 0.15
N VAL A 97 2.98 7.52 0.99
CA VAL A 97 2.17 6.36 0.61
C VAL A 97 1.17 6.74 -0.47
N ALA A 98 0.41 7.82 -0.30
CA ALA A 98 -0.59 8.26 -1.28
C ALA A 98 0.02 8.48 -2.67
N LYS A 99 1.19 9.14 -2.75
CA LYS A 99 1.93 9.32 -4.02
C LYS A 99 2.33 7.99 -4.68
N ILE A 100 2.80 7.04 -3.89
CA ILE A 100 3.16 5.71 -4.40
C ILE A 100 1.91 4.99 -4.94
N LEU A 101 0.82 4.95 -4.16
CA LEU A 101 -0.42 4.28 -4.57
C LEU A 101 -1.03 4.93 -5.83
N ALA A 102 -1.05 6.26 -5.91
CA ALA A 102 -1.55 7.00 -7.07
C ALA A 102 -0.74 6.68 -8.34
N ARG A 103 0.59 6.62 -8.25
CA ARG A 103 1.44 6.23 -9.39
C ARG A 103 1.08 4.85 -9.94
N TYR A 104 0.95 3.85 -9.07
CA TYR A 104 0.57 2.49 -9.47
C TYR A 104 -0.89 2.42 -9.95
N ALA A 105 -1.77 3.30 -9.48
CA ALA A 105 -3.14 3.39 -10.00
C ALA A 105 -3.17 3.92 -11.44
N ASP A 106 -2.36 4.95 -11.74
CA ASP A 106 -2.37 5.65 -13.02
C ASP A 106 -1.49 4.99 -14.12
N GLU A 107 -0.57 4.07 -13.78
CA GLU A 107 0.26 3.31 -14.73
C GLU A 107 -0.59 2.38 -15.65
N SER A 108 -1.34 3.01 -16.56
CA SER A 108 -2.06 2.40 -17.66
C SER A 108 -1.01 1.95 -18.68
N GLY A 109 -0.73 0.64 -18.74
CA GLY A 109 -0.07 -0.01 -19.88
C GLY A 109 1.18 0.68 -20.43
N SER A 110 2.27 0.73 -19.66
CA SER A 110 3.59 0.96 -20.23
C SER A 110 4.50 -0.25 -20.03
N ARG A 111 4.06 -1.39 -20.58
CA ARG A 111 4.79 -2.22 -21.55
C ARG A 111 3.91 -3.37 -22.01
#